data_AF-A0A1G8F7M2-F1
#
_entry.id   AF-A0A1G8F7M2-F1
#
_cell.length_a   1.000
_cell.length_b   1.000
_cell.length_c   1.000
_cell.angle_alpha   90.00
_cell.angle_beta   90.00
_cell.angle_gamma   90.00
#
_symmetry.space_group_name_H-M   'P 1'
#
loop_
_entity.id
_entity.type
_entity.pdbx_description
1 polymer ?
#
loop_
_entity_poly.entity_id
_entity_poly.type
_entity_poly.pdbx_seq_one_letter_code
_entity_poly.pdbx_strand_id
1 'polypeptide(L)' 'MNPAELALLHPLDENTPLALYDAAQARHSALRNMLGLLAGAPDLGSPSAETLGGALACLELLAVESEHLYQAAQRRAKA' A
#
# COMPACT_ATOMS: atom_id res chain seq x y z
N MET A 1 13.09 24.62 -6.25
CA MET A 1 13.59 23.26 -6.06
C MET A 1 13.04 22.44 -7.22
N ASN A 2 13.91 21.97 -8.11
CA ASN A 2 13.47 21.34 -9.35
C ASN A 2 13.18 19.84 -9.11
N PRO A 3 12.18 19.23 -9.77
CA PRO A 3 11.81 17.82 -9.55
C PRO A 3 12.91 16.81 -9.97
N ALA A 4 13.83 17.19 -10.85
CA ALA A 4 14.99 16.39 -11.24
C ALA A 4 16.11 16.40 -10.18
N GLU A 5 16.22 17.42 -9.34
CA GLU A 5 17.15 17.45 -8.18
C GLU A 5 16.72 16.49 -7.06
N LEU A 6 15.41 16.29 -6.88
CA LEU A 6 14.87 15.28 -5.96
C LEU A 6 15.18 13.85 -6.42
N ALA A 7 15.19 13.61 -7.74
CA ALA A 7 15.51 12.31 -8.33
C ALA A 7 17.01 11.96 -8.25
N LEU A 8 17.89 12.96 -8.11
CA LEU A 8 19.35 12.78 -8.00
C LEU A 8 19.84 12.48 -6.58
N LEU A 9 19.04 12.81 -5.55
CA LEU A 9 19.47 12.63 -4.16
C LEU A 9 19.36 11.18 -3.66
N HIS A 10 18.57 10.33 -4.31
CA HIS A 10 18.64 8.89 -4.19
C HIS A 10 18.23 8.27 -5.53
N PRO A 11 19.11 7.55 -6.25
CA PRO A 11 18.63 6.45 -7.05
C PRO A 11 18.14 5.41 -6.03
N LEU A 12 16.90 5.56 -5.56
CA LEU A 12 16.22 4.45 -4.90
C LEU A 12 16.12 3.41 -6.00
N ASP A 13 17.04 2.46 -6.03
CA ASP A 13 16.77 1.21 -6.70
C ASP A 13 15.51 0.67 -6.00
N GLU A 14 14.37 0.86 -6.66
CA GLU A 14 13.04 0.50 -6.17
C GLU A 14 12.96 -1.01 -5.88
N ASN A 15 13.99 -1.78 -6.31
CA ASN A 15 14.14 -3.20 -6.04
C ASN A 15 15.12 -3.54 -4.92
N THR A 16 15.64 -2.57 -4.15
CA THR A 16 16.36 -2.91 -2.91
C THR A 16 15.40 -3.57 -1.91
N PRO A 17 15.88 -4.50 -1.07
CA PRO A 17 15.02 -5.10 -0.05
C PRO A 17 14.35 -4.05 0.85
N LEU A 18 15.06 -2.96 1.20
CA LEU A 18 14.52 -1.88 2.02
C LEU A 18 13.41 -1.11 1.29
N ALA A 19 13.62 -0.72 0.02
CA ALA A 19 12.58 -0.03 -0.76
C ALA A 19 11.31 -0.90 -0.92
N LEU A 20 11.48 -2.22 -1.10
CA LEU A 20 10.36 -3.16 -1.16
C LEU A 20 9.62 -3.26 0.18
N TYR A 21 10.33 -3.24 1.32
CA TYR A 21 9.72 -3.20 2.65
C TYR A 21 8.94 -1.89 2.87
N ASP A 22 9.51 -0.75 2.50
CA ASP A 22 8.84 0.55 2.62
C ASP A 22 7.58 0.60 1.75
N ALA A 23 7.65 0.10 0.51
CA ALA A 23 6.51 -0.01 -0.39
C ALA A 23 5.43 -0.94 0.16
N ALA A 24 5.81 -2.10 0.72
CA ALA A 24 4.89 -3.04 1.36
C ALA A 24 4.18 -2.40 2.55
N GLN A 25 4.94 -1.73 3.40
CA GLN A 25 4.43 -1.05 4.59
C GLN A 25 3.50 0.11 4.23
N ALA A 26 3.78 0.84 3.15
CA ALA A 26 2.88 1.88 2.65
C ALA A 26 1.50 1.31 2.27
N ARG A 27 1.45 0.18 1.54
CA ARG A 27 0.19 -0.49 1.17
C ARG A 27 -0.56 -1.08 2.35
N HIS A 28 0.16 -1.73 3.26
CA HIS A 28 -0.41 -2.23 4.50
C HIS A 28 -0.97 -1.08 5.36
N SER A 29 -0.26 0.05 5.46
CA SER A 29 -0.74 1.22 6.19
C SER A 29 -1.99 1.82 5.55
N ALA A 30 -2.02 1.94 4.21
CA ALA A 30 -3.21 2.38 3.48
C ALA A 30 -4.42 1.48 3.72
N LEU A 31 -4.22 0.15 3.67
CA LEU A 31 -5.23 -0.85 4.02
C LEU A 31 -5.79 -0.61 5.44
N ARG A 32 -4.91 -0.50 6.43
CA ARG A 32 -5.31 -0.29 7.83
C ARG A 32 -6.06 1.02 8.03
N ASN A 33 -5.61 2.08 7.38
CA ASN A 33 -6.27 3.38 7.46
C ASN A 33 -7.67 3.32 6.85
N MET A 34 -7.84 2.66 5.71
CA MET A 34 -9.14 2.53 5.07
C MET A 34 -10.10 1.63 5.85
N LEU A 35 -9.59 0.54 6.46
CA LEU A 35 -10.36 -0.24 7.43
C LEU A 35 -10.78 0.60 8.65
N GLY A 36 -9.86 1.40 9.18
CA GLY A 36 -10.14 2.30 10.30
C GLY A 36 -11.20 3.35 9.97
N LEU A 37 -11.16 3.91 8.76
CA LEU A 37 -12.17 4.84 8.26
C LEU A 37 -13.55 4.17 8.14
N LEU A 38 -13.61 2.98 7.55
CA LEU A 38 -14.87 2.25 7.37
C LEU A 38 -15.47 1.77 8.70
N ALA A 39 -14.63 1.27 9.61
CA ALA A 39 -15.08 0.78 10.91
C ALA A 39 -15.37 1.93 11.91
N GLY A 40 -14.70 3.07 11.74
CA GLY A 40 -14.86 4.26 12.59
C GLY A 40 -15.95 5.22 12.13
N ALA A 41 -16.51 5.03 10.93
CA ALA A 41 -17.61 5.86 10.43
C ALA A 41 -18.89 5.57 11.25
N PRO A 42 -19.46 6.58 11.94
CA PRO A 42 -20.69 6.39 12.73
C PRO A 42 -21.90 6.09 11.84
N ASP A 43 -21.87 6.55 10.60
CA ASP A 43 -22.86 6.31 9.57
C ASP A 43 -22.16 6.34 8.21
N LEU A 44 -22.30 5.28 7.43
CA LEU A 44 -21.81 5.19 6.05
C LEU A 44 -22.90 5.56 5.03
N GLY A 45 -24.09 5.91 5.50
CA GLY A 45 -25.29 6.06 4.69
C GLY A 45 -25.79 4.72 4.16
N SER A 46 -26.33 4.74 2.94
CA SER A 46 -26.83 3.55 2.24
C SER A 46 -26.04 3.33 0.94
N PRO A 47 -24.75 2.94 1.00
CA PRO A 47 -23.97 2.68 -0.20
C PRO A 47 -24.60 1.54 -1.00
N SER A 48 -24.54 1.62 -2.32
CA SER A 48 -24.95 0.50 -3.17
C SER A 48 -24.04 -0.70 -2.93
N ALA A 49 -24.55 -1.90 -3.23
CA ALA A 49 -23.75 -3.13 -3.13
C ALA A 49 -22.47 -3.05 -4.01
N GLU A 50 -22.56 -2.38 -5.16
CA GLU A 50 -21.42 -2.16 -6.05
C GLU A 50 -20.37 -1.23 -5.41
N THR A 51 -20.79 -0.13 -4.78
CA THR A 51 -19.86 0.79 -4.08
C THR A 51 -19.16 0.09 -2.92
N LEU A 52 -19.91 -0.64 -2.09
CA LEU A 52 -19.32 -1.38 -0.98
C LEU A 52 -18.41 -2.51 -1.47
N GLY A 53 -18.81 -3.23 -2.52
CA GLY A 53 -18.01 -4.27 -3.15
C GLY A 53 -16.70 -3.72 -3.71
N GLY A 54 -16.73 -2.57 -4.39
CA GLY A 54 -15.54 -1.90 -4.90
C GLY A 54 -14.59 -1.47 -3.78
N ALA A 55 -15.11 -0.92 -2.67
CA ALA A 55 -14.29 -0.55 -1.52
C ALA A 55 -13.60 -1.79 -0.90
N LEU A 56 -14.31 -2.90 -0.74
CA LEU A 56 -13.76 -4.16 -0.24
C LEU A 56 -12.73 -4.77 -1.20
N ALA A 57 -12.96 -4.71 -2.51
CA ALA A 57 -12.00 -5.15 -3.51
C ALA A 57 -10.70 -4.33 -3.48
N CYS A 58 -10.79 -3.01 -3.25
CA CYS A 58 -9.61 -2.17 -3.05
C CYS A 58 -8.82 -2.56 -1.79
N LEU A 59 -9.50 -2.93 -0.70
CA LEU A 59 -8.85 -3.42 0.51
C LEU A 59 -8.13 -4.75 0.23
N GLU A 60 -8.79 -5.68 -0.46
CA GLU A 60 -8.18 -6.96 -0.86
C GLU A 60 -6.93 -6.74 -1.73
N LEU A 61 -7.00 -5.84 -2.70
CA LEU A 61 -5.85 -5.48 -3.55
C LEU A 61 -4.67 -4.98 -2.71
N LEU A 62 -4.90 -4.04 -1.79
CA LEU A 62 -3.84 -3.49 -0.93
C LEU A 62 -3.23 -4.58 -0.03
N ALA A 63 -4.03 -5.52 0.46
CA ALA A 63 -3.54 -6.65 1.24
C ALA A 63 -2.61 -7.55 0.41
N VAL A 64 -3.07 -7.99 -0.77
CA VAL A 64 -2.30 -8.83 -1.69
C VAL A 64 -1.01 -8.15 -2.14
N GLU A 65 -1.08 -6.87 -2.54
CA GLU A 65 0.12 -6.13 -2.95
C GLU A 65 1.13 -6.01 -1.81
N SER A 66 0.66 -5.72 -0.59
CA SER A 66 1.57 -5.61 0.57
C SER A 66 2.27 -6.94 0.85
N GLU A 67 1.54 -8.06 0.80
CA GLU A 67 2.11 -9.39 0.98
C GLU A 67 3.16 -9.71 -0.09
N HIS A 68 2.84 -9.49 -1.37
CA HIS A 68 3.76 -9.74 -2.48
C HIS A 68 5.05 -8.94 -2.34
N LEU A 69 4.97 -7.69 -1.91
CA LEU A 69 6.13 -6.83 -1.69
C LEU A 69 6.96 -7.29 -0.48
N TYR A 70 6.33 -7.70 0.62
CA TYR A 70 7.04 -8.30 1.76
C TYR A 70 7.79 -9.57 1.35
N GLN A 71 7.15 -10.45 0.59
CA GLN A 71 7.77 -11.67 0.09
C GLN A 71 8.92 -11.37 -0.90
N ALA A 72 8.75 -10.37 -1.76
CA ALA A 72 9.81 -9.92 -2.67
C ALA A 72 11.01 -9.37 -1.89
N ALA A 73 10.78 -8.52 -0.89
CA ALA A 73 11.81 -7.97 -0.01
C ALA A 73 12.58 -9.09 0.70
N GLN A 74 11.88 -10.07 1.28
CA GLN A 74 12.48 -11.22 1.96
C GLN A 74 13.33 -12.09 1.02
N ARG A 75 12.85 -12.34 -0.21
CA ARG A 75 13.62 -13.10 -1.22
C ARG A 75 14.89 -12.35 -1.60
N ARG A 76 14.79 -11.03 -1.80
CA ARG A 76 15.90 -10.17 -2.20
C ARG A 76 16.94 -9.99 -1.09
N ALA A 77 16.52 -9.98 0.18
CA ALA A 77 17.43 -9.89 1.32
C ALA A 77 18.23 -11.18 1.58
N LYS A 78 17.79 -12.31 1.01
CA LYS A 78 18.43 -13.63 1.13
C LYS A 78 19.30 -14.01 -0.07
N ALA A 79 19.20 -13.26 -1.17
CA ALA A 79 19.98 -13.45 -2.40
C ALA A 79 21.33 -12.73 -2.28
#